data_AF-A0A924X812-F1
#
_entry.id   AF-A0A924X812-F1
#
_cell.length_a   1.000
_cell.length_b   1.000
_cell.length_c   1.000
_cell.angle_alpha   90.00
_cell.angle_beta   90.00
_cell.angle_gamma   90.00
#
_symmetry.space_group_name_H-M   'P 1'
#
loop_
_entity.id
_entity.type
_entity.pdbx_description
1 polymer ?
#
loop_
_entity_poly.entity_id
_entity_poly.type
_entity_poly.pdbx_seq_one_letter_code
_entity_poly.pdbx_strand_id
1 'polypeptide(L)'
;ISDVHQAGETIAWLATHFDEAPAVLNVIDPIPATRRELVARVRRDSPALRIVWFPTALLSLVSGLGIVVQKIMHPGRPAVSVKAAFDAPRCDTARIRQIRVEAGATEMPALTR
;
A
#
# COMPACT_ATOMS: atom_id res chain seq x y z
N ILE A 1 0.49 1.14 -4.52
CA ILE A 1 1.79 1.57 -3.96
C ILE A 1 1.86 3.06 -4.24
N SER A 2 1.92 3.91 -3.21
CA SER A 2 2.12 5.35 -3.40
C SER A 2 3.61 5.64 -3.43
N ASP A 3 4.00 6.63 -4.22
CA ASP A 3 5.31 7.27 -4.07
C ASP A 3 5.39 8.00 -2.71
N VAL A 4 6.57 8.00 -2.08
CA VAL A 4 6.78 8.57 -0.74
C VAL A 4 6.74 10.10 -0.77
N HIS A 5 7.24 10.72 -1.83
CA HIS A 5 7.20 12.16 -2.00
C HIS A 5 5.76 12.64 -2.13
N GLN A 6 4.97 11.97 -2.96
CA GLN A 6 3.54 12.28 -3.12
C GLN A 6 2.74 12.06 -1.85
N ALA A 7 3.11 11.03 -1.08
CA ALA A 7 2.50 10.80 0.23
C ALA A 7 2.82 11.96 1.19
N GLY A 8 4.06 12.44 1.18
CA GLY A 8 4.49 13.61 1.96
C GLY A 8 3.72 14.88 1.61
N GLU A 9 3.57 15.19 0.32
CA GLU A 9 2.78 16.34 -0.16
C GLU A 9 1.32 16.26 0.27
N THR A 10 0.71 15.08 0.15
CA THR A 10 -0.68 14.86 0.57
C THR A 10 -0.83 15.12 2.07
N ILE A 11 0.10 14.61 2.88
CA ILE A 11 0.08 14.82 4.35
C ILE A 11 0.30 16.30 4.67
N ALA A 12 1.21 16.99 3.97
CA ALA A 12 1.44 18.42 4.16
C ALA A 12 0.19 19.23 3.84
N TRP A 13 -0.51 18.91 2.75
CA TRP A 13 -1.78 19.55 2.39
C TRP A 13 -2.87 19.30 3.43
N LEU A 14 -2.98 18.07 3.94
CA LEU A 14 -3.93 17.74 5.02
C LEU A 14 -3.64 18.49 6.31
N ALA A 15 -2.36 18.71 6.62
CA ALA A 15 -1.96 19.47 7.80
C ALA A 15 -2.30 20.97 7.69
N THR A 16 -2.25 21.53 6.47
CA THR A 16 -2.63 22.93 6.23
C THR A 16 -4.13 23.14 6.12
N HIS A 17 -4.89 22.13 5.66
CA HIS A 17 -6.35 22.17 5.51
C HIS A 17 -7.04 21.22 6.49
N PHE A 18 -6.59 21.22 7.75
CA PHE A 18 -7.01 20.21 8.73
C PHE A 18 -8.53 20.17 8.98
N ASP A 19 -9.18 21.33 9.00
CA ASP A 19 -10.63 21.41 9.23
C ASP A 19 -11.45 20.89 8.04
N GLU A 20 -10.88 20.91 6.83
CA GLU A 20 -11.49 20.43 5.59
C GLU A 20 -11.06 18.98 5.25
N ALA A 21 -10.07 18.47 5.98
CA ALA A 21 -9.49 17.16 5.74
C ALA A 21 -10.47 16.02 6.11
N PRO A 22 -10.53 14.95 5.31
CA PRO A 22 -11.33 13.78 5.66
C PRO A 22 -10.77 13.08 6.90
N ALA A 23 -11.66 12.61 7.77
CA ALA A 23 -11.29 11.89 9.01
C ALA A 23 -10.41 10.64 8.77
N VAL A 24 -10.55 9.99 7.61
CA VAL A 24 -9.71 8.87 7.19
C VAL A 24 -9.38 9.02 5.70
N LEU A 25 -8.09 8.99 5.36
CA LEU A 25 -7.61 8.98 3.98
C LEU A 25 -6.60 7.86 3.75
N ASN A 26 -6.83 7.06 2.71
CA ASN A 26 -5.85 6.10 2.23
C ASN A 26 -4.90 6.80 1.26
N VAL A 27 -3.65 7.00 1.70
CA VAL A 27 -2.59 7.59 0.86
C VAL A 27 -2.01 6.52 -0.05
N ILE A 28 -2.76 6.20 -1.10
CA ILE A 28 -2.40 5.23 -2.14
C ILE A 28 -2.58 5.87 -3.52
N ASP A 29 -1.91 5.30 -4.52
CA ASP A 29 -2.07 5.77 -5.89
C ASP A 29 -3.55 5.71 -6.33
N PRO A 30 -4.12 6.81 -6.87
CA PRO A 30 -5.54 6.94 -7.21
C PRO A 30 -5.93 6.07 -8.41
N ILE A 31 -4.95 5.68 -9.24
CA ILE A 31 -5.10 4.71 -10.32
C ILE A 31 -4.32 3.47 -9.90
N PRO A 32 -5.00 2.41 -9.42
CA PRO A 32 -4.31 1.20 -8.98
C PRO A 32 -3.66 0.52 -10.19
N ALA A 33 -2.33 0.40 -10.15
CA ALA A 33 -1.59 -0.34 -11.17
C ALA A 33 -1.96 -1.84 -11.12
N THR A 34 -2.00 -2.48 -12.28
CA THR A 34 -2.22 -3.92 -12.34
C THR A 34 -1.01 -4.68 -11.80
N ARG A 35 -1.21 -5.92 -11.32
CA ARG A 35 -0.11 -6.79 -10.86
C ARG A 35 1.00 -6.92 -11.91
N ARG A 36 0.62 -6.97 -13.19
CA ARG A 36 1.55 -7.06 -14.33
C ARG A 36 2.40 -5.79 -14.47
N GLU A 37 1.78 -4.62 -14.33
CA GLU A 37 2.49 -3.34 -14.38
C GLU A 37 3.46 -3.18 -13.22
N LEU A 38 3.06 -3.58 -12.00
CA LEU A 38 3.95 -3.55 -10.83
C LEU A 38 5.18 -4.44 -11.04
N VAL A 39 4.98 -5.67 -11.51
CA VAL A 39 6.07 -6.60 -11.85
C VAL A 39 6.99 -6.00 -12.93
N ALA A 40 6.42 -5.35 -13.94
CA ALA A 40 7.19 -4.71 -15.00
C ALA A 40 8.02 -3.52 -14.49
N ARG A 41 7.46 -2.70 -13.59
CA ARG A 41 8.17 -1.59 -12.92
C ARG A 41 9.33 -2.11 -12.06
N VAL A 42 9.06 -3.06 -11.17
CA VAL A 42 10.10 -3.66 -10.31
C VAL A 42 11.24 -4.28 -11.13
N ARG A 43 10.92 -5.00 -12.21
CA ARG A 43 11.96 -5.58 -13.08
C ARG A 43 12.80 -4.52 -13.80
N ARG A 44 12.21 -3.36 -14.11
CA ARG A 44 12.92 -2.23 -14.73
C ARG A 44 13.84 -1.54 -13.72
N ASP A 45 13.31 -1.25 -12.53
CA ASP A 45 14.00 -0.42 -11.53
C ASP A 45 15.01 -1.22 -10.70
N SER A 46 14.87 -2.55 -10.65
CA SER A 46 15.74 -3.44 -9.91
C SER A 46 15.93 -4.77 -10.64
N PRO A 47 16.76 -4.80 -11.71
CA PRO A 47 16.92 -6.00 -12.56
C PRO A 47 17.52 -7.21 -11.83
N ALA A 48 18.18 -6.98 -10.68
CA ALA A 48 18.72 -8.05 -9.83
C ALA A 48 17.65 -8.79 -9.00
N LEU A 49 16.42 -8.25 -8.89
CA LEU A 49 15.36 -8.90 -8.12
C LEU A 49 14.74 -10.08 -8.88
N ARG A 50 14.67 -11.24 -8.22
CA ARG A 50 14.03 -12.44 -8.76
C ARG A 50 12.54 -12.45 -8.42
N ILE A 51 11.70 -12.41 -9.44
CA ILE A 51 10.23 -12.48 -9.29
C ILE A 51 9.81 -13.94 -9.35
N VAL A 52 9.27 -14.45 -8.23
CA VAL A 52 8.79 -15.83 -8.12
C VAL A 52 7.28 -15.81 -8.00
N TRP A 53 6.60 -16.57 -8.85
CA TRP A 53 5.16 -16.77 -8.73
C TRP A 53 4.87 -17.84 -7.68
N PHE A 54 3.95 -17.55 -6.77
CA PHE A 54 3.58 -18.47 -5.70
C PHE A 54 2.08 -18.78 -5.79
N PRO A 55 1.68 -20.04 -6.01
CA PRO A 55 0.28 -20.43 -6.09
C PRO A 55 -0.43 -20.27 -4.74
N THR A 56 -1.69 -19.82 -4.77
CA THR A 56 -2.52 -19.65 -3.57
C THR A 56 -2.73 -20.96 -2.80
N ALA A 57 -2.76 -22.10 -3.49
CA ALA A 57 -2.86 -23.42 -2.86
C ALA A 57 -1.65 -23.70 -1.95
N LEU A 58 -0.43 -23.40 -2.45
CA LEU A 58 0.79 -23.58 -1.67
C LEU A 58 0.84 -22.60 -0.48
N LEU A 59 0.41 -21.35 -0.67
CA LEU A 59 0.27 -20.38 0.44
C LEU A 59 -0.67 -20.88 1.53
N SER A 60 -1.75 -21.55 1.14
CA SER A 60 -2.74 -22.08 2.10
C SER A 60 -2.13 -23.19 2.95
N LEU A 61 -1.35 -24.10 2.34
CA LEU A 61 -0.63 -25.16 3.05
C LEU A 61 0.40 -24.58 4.02
N VAL A 62 1.25 -23.65 3.55
CA VAL A 62 2.26 -22.99 4.38
C VAL A 62 1.60 -22.21 5.51
N SER A 63 0.51 -21.50 5.24
CA SER A 63 -0.24 -20.78 6.27
C SER A 63 -0.82 -21.72 7.32
N GLY A 64 -1.34 -22.88 6.92
CA GLY A 64 -1.86 -23.88 7.85
C GLY A 64 -0.76 -24.41 8.80
N LEU A 65 0.39 -24.78 8.25
CA LEU A 65 1.55 -25.21 9.03
C LEU A 65 2.04 -24.10 9.98
N GLY A 66 2.15 -22.87 9.48
CA GLY A 66 2.55 -21.71 10.29
C GLY A 66 1.61 -21.46 11.46
N ILE A 67 0.29 -21.57 11.25
CA ILE A 67 -0.71 -21.41 12.30
C ILE A 67 -0.57 -22.51 13.37
N VAL A 68 -0.32 -23.77 12.97
CA VAL A 68 -0.11 -24.88 13.91
C VAL A 68 1.12 -24.61 14.77
N VAL A 69 2.25 -24.24 14.16
CA VAL A 69 3.49 -23.91 14.88
C VAL A 69 3.28 -22.73 15.83
N GLN A 70 2.61 -21.66 15.37
CA GLN A 70 2.29 -20.49 16.19
C GLN A 70 1.43 -20.85 17.40
N LYS A 71 0.44 -21.74 17.25
CA LYS A 71 -0.41 -22.18 18.36
C LYS A 71 0.35 -23.04 19.38
N ILE A 72 1.32 -23.86 18.93
CA ILE A 72 2.15 -24.66 19.82
C ILE A 72 3.11 -23.76 20.63
N MET A 73 3.74 -22.78 19.98
CA MET A 73 4.72 -21.90 20.63
C MET A 73 4.09 -20.77 21.43
N HIS A 74 2.92 -20.27 21.01
CA HIS A 74 2.23 -19.13 21.61
C HIS A 74 0.71 -19.39 21.74
N PRO A 75 0.29 -20.33 22.61
CA PRO A 75 -1.10 -20.80 22.68
C PRO A 75 -2.14 -19.72 23.06
N GLY A 76 -1.70 -18.59 23.64
CA GLY A 76 -2.57 -17.47 24.00
C GLY A 76 -2.62 -16.32 23.01
N ARG A 77 -1.91 -16.39 21.86
CA ARG A 77 -1.86 -15.31 20.87
C ARG A 77 -2.66 -15.66 19.62
N PRO A 78 -3.33 -14.68 18.99
CA PRO A 78 -3.97 -14.90 17.70
C PRO A 78 -2.92 -15.27 16.65
N ALA A 79 -3.13 -16.40 15.98
CA ALA A 79 -2.25 -16.85 14.91
C ALA A 79 -2.44 -15.97 13.66
N VAL A 80 -1.33 -15.62 13.01
CA VAL A 80 -1.32 -14.78 11.81
C VAL A 80 -1.30 -15.69 10.59
N SER A 81 -2.29 -15.55 9.72
CA SER A 81 -2.30 -16.26 8.45
C SER A 81 -1.29 -15.62 7.48
N VAL A 82 -0.33 -16.44 7.04
CA VAL A 82 0.61 -16.04 5.97
C VAL A 82 -0.15 -15.69 4.71
N LYS A 83 -1.20 -16.45 4.36
CA LYS A 83 -2.04 -16.17 3.20
C LYS A 83 -2.70 -14.79 3.29
N ALA A 84 -3.28 -14.45 4.45
CA ALA A 84 -3.96 -13.17 4.64
C ALA A 84 -3.02 -11.95 4.47
N ALA A 85 -1.73 -12.11 4.77
CA ALA A 85 -0.73 -11.06 4.53
C ALA A 85 -0.50 -10.74 3.05
N PHE A 86 -0.83 -11.66 2.14
CA PHE A 86 -0.70 -11.47 0.69
C PHE A 86 -2.01 -11.07 0.01
N ASP A 87 -3.11 -10.96 0.74
CA ASP A 87 -4.38 -10.50 0.19
C ASP A 87 -4.32 -8.99 -0.06
N ALA A 88 -4.77 -8.56 -1.24
CA ALA A 88 -4.80 -7.14 -1.57
C ALA A 88 -5.92 -6.46 -0.77
N PRO A 89 -5.61 -5.45 0.08
CA PRO A 89 -6.64 -4.73 0.81
C PRO A 89 -7.53 -3.97 -0.18
N ARG A 90 -8.84 -4.00 0.08
CA ARG A 90 -9.80 -3.18 -0.66
C ARG A 90 -9.75 -1.77 -0.09
N CYS A 91 -9.06 -0.88 -0.77
CA CYS A 91 -8.97 0.53 -0.37
C CYS A 91 -9.85 1.39 -1.28
N ASP A 92 -10.57 2.34 -0.67
CA ASP A 92 -11.27 3.38 -1.42
C ASP A 92 -10.24 4.38 -1.98
N THR A 93 -10.16 4.47 -3.31
CA THR A 93 -9.27 5.37 -4.06
C THR A 93 -9.97 6.62 -4.59
N ALA A 94 -11.30 6.75 -4.40
CA ALA A 94 -12.05 7.89 -4.94
C ALA A 94 -11.63 9.21 -4.28
N ARG A 95 -11.41 9.17 -2.97
CA ARG A 95 -11.14 10.36 -2.17
C ARG A 95 -9.71 10.90 -2.34
N ILE A 96 -8.72 10.02 -2.42
CA ILE A 96 -7.33 10.42 -2.72
C ILE A 96 -7.20 10.96 -4.15
N ARG A 97 -8.05 10.51 -5.09
CA ARG A 97 -8.11 11.08 -6.44
C ARG A 97 -8.59 12.53 -6.42
N GLN A 98 -9.61 12.86 -5.62
CA GLN A 98 -10.11 14.23 -5.48
C GLN A 98 -9.08 15.16 -4.85
N ILE A 99 -8.52 14.76 -3.70
CA ILE A 99 -7.49 15.55 -3.00
C ILE A 99 -6.25 15.74 -3.88
N ARG A 100 -5.87 14.74 -4.70
CA ARG A 100 -4.74 14.91 -5.62
C ARG A 100 -5.00 15.94 -6.71
N VAL A 101 -6.24 16.06 -7.21
CA VAL A 101 -6.60 17.11 -8.17
C VAL A 101 -6.51 18.49 -7.51
N GLU A 102 -6.95 18.61 -6.27
CA GLU A 102 -6.92 19.86 -5.49
C GLU A 102 -5.50 20.25 -5.07
N ALA A 103 -4.72 19.30 -4.54
CA ALA A 103 -3.32 19.49 -4.16
C ALA A 103 -2.42 19.75 -5.37
N GLY A 104 -2.61 19.03 -6.48
CA GLY A 104 -1.88 19.26 -7.73
C GLY A 104 -2.25 20.57 -8.44
N ALA A 105 -3.45 21.11 -8.20
CA ALA A 105 -3.81 22.47 -8.59
C ALA A 105 -3.19 23.54 -7.68
N THR A 106 -2.71 23.15 -6.49
CA THR A 106 -2.14 24.04 -5.46
C THR A 106 -0.61 24.08 -5.47
N GLU A 107 0.07 23.32 -6.34
CA GLU A 107 1.51 23.50 -6.58
C GLU A 107 1.77 24.77 -7.42
N MET A 108 1.77 25.92 -6.74
CA MET A 108 2.87 26.91 -6.77
C MET A 108 2.62 27.94 -5.66
N PRO A 109 3.45 27.92 -4.61
CA PRO A 109 4.37 29.03 -4.48
C PRO A 109 5.79 28.47 -4.57
N ALA A 110 6.59 29.10 -5.43
CA ALA A 110 8.03 28.89 -5.47
C ALA A 110 8.59 29.04 -4.05
N LEU A 111 8.98 27.93 -3.43
CA LEU A 111 9.82 27.96 -2.25
C LEU A 111 11.25 28.24 -2.74
N THR A 112 11.51 29.51 -2.99
CA THR A 112 12.85 30.06 -3.06
C THR A 112 13.50 29.88 -1.69
N ARG A 113 14.52 29.02 -1.60
CA ARG A 113 15.69 29.30 -0.76
C ARG A 113 16.92 28.54 -1.20
#